data_AF-A0A926AIQ5-F1
#
_entry.id   AF-A0A926AIQ5-F1
#
_cell.length_a   1.000
_cell.length_b   1.000
_cell.length_c   1.000
_cell.angle_alpha   90.00
_cell.angle_beta   90.00
_cell.angle_gamma   90.00
#
_symmetry.space_group_name_H-M   'P 1'
#
loop_
_entity.id
_entity.type
_entity.pdbx_description
1 polymer ?
#
loop_
_entity_poly.entity_id
_entity_poly.type
_entity_poly.pdbx_seq_one_letter_code
_entity_poly.pdbx_strand_id
1 'polypeptide(L)'
;MDAISYQSRTLRISRPMTWTIAALVAIAATALVWWVGQHVNVIADPLTVPDGSFMRVVRSNLDVVVRKDGELQSVKYIDLISGVEGMNTIRSVVPEGTFVKKGDVVAEIDSSEIKRKVQAALLDVKKAENDFTAAKQQRNIQESKNTADLEAANVELRLAKIDLKSYNEGEYPQKLAEAQRTLEMAKITLRKQEQNLAQTRNLLDRGYVTSTDMEKAQLDRVTAQNDFEKKTTELRVLTDYTHEKEEADKQNKVA
;
A
#
# COMPACT_ATOMS: atom_id res chain seq x y z
N MET A 1 -27.64 130.43 116.15
CA MET A 1 -26.92 131.71 116.35
C MET A 1 -25.44 131.42 116.21
N ASP A 2 -24.91 131.76 115.05
CA ASP A 2 -23.60 132.41 114.77
C ASP A 2 -22.36 132.09 115.62
N ALA A 3 -21.11 132.05 115.12
CA ALA A 3 -20.53 132.02 113.77
C ALA A 3 -18.97 132.00 113.91
N ILE A 4 -18.27 132.00 112.77
CA ILE A 4 -16.99 132.69 112.48
C ILE A 4 -15.62 132.00 112.77
N SER A 5 -15.05 131.52 111.66
CA SER A 5 -13.73 131.79 111.03
C SER A 5 -12.40 131.62 111.79
N TYR A 6 -11.40 131.05 111.08
CA TYR A 6 -9.97 131.18 111.39
C TYR A 6 -9.09 131.20 110.10
N GLN A 7 -8.16 132.16 110.03
CA GLN A 7 -7.04 132.31 109.05
C GLN A 7 -5.81 131.45 109.46
N SER A 8 -4.67 131.27 108.77
CA SER A 8 -3.90 131.85 107.62
C SER A 8 -2.87 130.77 107.13
N ARG A 9 -2.52 130.56 105.82
CA ARG A 9 -1.41 131.10 104.94
C ARG A 9 0.00 131.27 105.57
N THR A 10 1.21 131.10 104.97
CA THR A 10 1.89 130.52 103.75
C THR A 10 3.43 130.85 103.85
N LEU A 11 4.36 130.09 103.21
CA LEU A 11 5.49 130.53 102.31
C LEU A 11 6.73 129.57 102.14
N ARG A 12 6.99 129.11 100.89
CA ARG A 12 8.20 129.03 99.98
C ARG A 12 9.71 128.92 100.43
N ILE A 13 10.53 128.01 99.78
CA ILE A 13 11.85 128.17 99.01
C ILE A 13 12.87 126.94 98.99
N SER A 14 13.26 126.48 97.77
CA SER A 14 14.48 125.87 97.09
C SER A 14 15.61 124.89 97.61
N ARG A 15 15.97 123.90 96.71
CA ARG A 15 17.31 123.39 96.19
C ARG A 15 18.07 122.12 96.76
N PRO A 16 18.98 121.42 95.98
CA PRO A 16 19.04 119.93 95.79
C PRO A 16 20.43 119.20 96.00
N MET A 17 20.47 117.87 96.29
CA MET A 17 21.70 117.01 96.24
C MET A 17 21.47 115.45 96.30
N THR A 18 20.26 114.91 96.18
CA THR A 18 19.95 113.52 96.61
C THR A 18 20.06 112.40 95.56
N TRP A 19 20.43 112.69 94.31
CA TRP A 19 20.39 111.71 93.22
C TRP A 19 21.59 110.76 93.11
N THR A 20 22.73 111.07 93.72
CA THR A 20 23.91 110.19 93.67
C THR A 20 23.88 109.05 94.69
N ILE A 21 23.12 109.20 95.78
CA ILE A 21 22.99 108.15 96.81
C ILE A 21 21.98 107.06 96.38
N ALA A 22 20.94 107.43 95.62
CA ALA A 22 19.91 106.49 95.17
C ALA A 22 20.45 105.40 94.21
N ALA A 23 21.44 105.73 93.37
CA ALA A 23 22.01 104.78 92.41
C ALA A 23 22.88 103.69 93.07
N LEU A 24 23.59 104.02 94.16
CA LEU A 24 24.44 103.08 94.88
C LEU A 24 23.63 102.05 95.69
N VAL A 25 22.47 102.46 96.23
CA VAL A 25 21.59 101.55 96.99
C VAL A 25 20.90 100.52 96.09
N ALA A 26 20.58 100.88 94.83
CA ALA A 26 19.94 99.95 93.90
C ALA A 26 20.84 98.77 93.49
N ILE A 27 22.16 99.00 93.35
CA ILE A 27 23.12 97.95 92.96
C ILE A 27 23.41 97.01 94.14
N ALA A 28 23.43 97.51 95.38
CA ALA A 28 23.57 96.67 96.57
C ALA A 28 22.34 95.76 96.79
N ALA A 29 21.13 96.26 96.48
CA ALA A 29 19.90 95.48 96.65
C ALA A 29 19.80 94.29 95.68
N THR A 30 20.24 94.44 94.42
CA THR A 30 20.18 93.35 93.44
C THR A 30 21.20 92.24 93.72
N ALA A 31 22.38 92.59 94.23
CA ALA A 31 23.38 91.60 94.64
C ALA A 31 22.89 90.74 95.83
N LEU A 32 22.13 91.32 96.76
CA LEU A 32 21.61 90.63 97.94
C LEU A 32 20.49 89.65 97.58
N VAL A 33 19.62 90.00 96.61
CA VAL A 33 18.56 89.11 96.10
C VAL A 33 19.16 87.89 95.39
N TRP A 34 20.23 88.08 94.61
CA TRP A 34 20.87 86.96 93.92
C TRP A 34 21.59 86.00 94.89
N TRP A 35 22.17 86.52 95.97
CA TRP A 35 22.82 85.70 97.00
C TRP A 35 21.83 84.87 97.83
N VAL A 36 20.65 85.41 98.17
CA VAL A 36 19.62 84.65 98.90
C VAL A 36 18.95 83.60 98.00
N GLY A 37 18.82 83.85 96.70
CA GLY A 37 18.24 82.90 95.75
C GLY A 37 19.04 81.59 95.60
N GLN A 38 20.35 81.57 95.90
CA GLN A 38 21.19 80.37 95.77
C GLN A 38 21.17 79.46 97.00
N HIS A 39 20.48 79.81 98.10
CA HIS A 39 20.49 79.04 99.34
C HIS A 39 19.11 78.53 99.82
N VAL A 40 18.08 78.57 98.98
CA VAL A 40 16.74 78.06 99.34
C VAL A 40 16.35 76.86 98.46
N ASN A 41 16.67 75.66 98.94
CA ASN A 41 16.14 74.39 98.44
C ASN A 41 14.77 74.12 99.10
N VAL A 42 13.68 74.15 98.33
CA VAL A 42 12.37 73.66 98.78
C VAL A 42 12.10 72.31 98.13
N ILE A 43 12.09 71.29 98.98
CA ILE A 43 11.76 69.89 98.71
C ILE A 43 10.23 69.77 98.76
N ALA A 44 9.62 69.17 97.73
CA ALA A 44 8.24 68.70 97.78
C ALA A 44 8.16 67.35 97.05
N ASP A 45 8.17 66.28 97.85
CA ASP A 45 7.96 64.89 97.42
C ASP A 45 6.45 64.57 97.24
N PRO A 46 6.11 63.50 96.49
CA PRO A 46 4.93 63.42 95.60
C PRO A 46 3.71 62.72 96.22
N LEU A 47 2.52 62.91 95.62
CA LEU A 47 1.34 62.07 95.89
C LEU A 47 0.59 61.68 94.61
N THR A 48 0.32 60.38 94.54
CA THR A 48 -0.19 59.49 93.47
C THR A 48 -1.71 59.51 93.23
N VAL A 49 -2.11 59.45 91.96
CA VAL A 49 -3.42 58.93 91.46
C VAL A 49 -3.15 58.22 90.10
N PRO A 50 -3.81 57.09 89.77
CA PRO A 50 -3.29 56.09 88.84
C PRO A 50 -3.59 56.43 87.37
N ASP A 51 -2.55 56.48 86.53
CA ASP A 51 -2.68 56.82 85.11
C ASP A 51 -2.82 55.54 84.26
N GLY A 52 -4.06 55.09 84.10
CA GLY A 52 -4.41 54.17 83.01
C GLY A 52 -4.40 54.98 81.71
N SER A 53 -3.39 54.78 80.88
CA SER A 53 -3.23 55.47 79.60
C SER A 53 -4.38 55.13 78.63
N PHE A 54 -5.36 56.03 78.47
CA PHE A 54 -6.37 55.95 77.42
C PHE A 54 -5.89 56.71 76.18
N MET A 55 -5.55 55.97 75.10
CA MET A 55 -5.20 56.56 73.80
C MET A 55 -6.43 56.76 72.91
N ARG A 56 -6.43 57.84 72.12
CA ARG A 56 -7.45 58.11 71.09
C ARG A 56 -7.35 57.08 69.96
N VAL A 57 -8.34 56.19 69.85
CA VAL A 57 -8.42 55.20 68.76
C VAL A 57 -8.85 55.90 67.48
N VAL A 58 -7.98 55.88 66.46
CA VAL A 58 -8.28 56.34 65.09
C VAL A 58 -8.56 55.11 64.24
N ARG A 59 -9.72 55.05 63.59
CA ARG A 59 -10.00 54.00 62.61
C ARG A 59 -9.09 54.23 61.40
N SER A 60 -8.18 53.30 61.16
CA SER A 60 -7.34 53.24 59.97
C SER A 60 -7.67 51.96 59.20
N ASN A 61 -7.59 52.01 57.87
CA ASN A 61 -7.72 50.81 57.05
C ASN A 61 -6.43 49.99 57.21
N LEU A 62 -6.55 48.82 57.84
CA LEU A 62 -5.48 47.83 57.88
C LEU A 62 -5.57 47.00 56.60
N ASP A 63 -4.77 47.34 55.58
CA ASP A 63 -4.59 46.46 54.42
C ASP A 63 -3.74 45.26 54.82
N VAL A 64 -4.40 44.15 55.12
CA VAL A 64 -3.76 42.85 55.38
C VAL A 64 -3.40 42.23 54.03
N VAL A 65 -2.23 42.56 53.51
CA VAL A 65 -1.70 41.91 52.29
C VAL A 65 -1.14 40.54 52.66
N VAL A 66 -1.96 39.50 52.49
CA VAL A 66 -1.51 38.11 52.64
C VAL A 66 -0.83 37.68 51.35
N ARG A 67 0.51 37.62 51.36
CA ARG A 67 1.28 36.95 50.31
C ARG A 67 1.13 35.44 50.51
N LYS A 68 0.39 34.80 49.61
CA LYS A 68 0.34 33.34 49.50
C LYS A 68 1.20 32.92 48.33
N ASP A 69 2.15 32.03 48.60
CA ASP A 69 2.79 31.27 47.55
C ASP A 69 1.81 30.16 47.13
N GLY A 70 1.61 30.01 45.83
CA GLY A 70 0.69 29.04 45.26
C GLY A 70 1.21 28.55 43.92
N GLU A 71 1.00 27.27 43.65
CA GLU A 71 1.31 26.68 42.35
C GLU A 71 0.13 26.90 41.41
N LEU A 72 0.43 27.32 40.18
CA LEU A 72 -0.59 27.47 39.15
C LEU A 72 -0.92 26.10 38.57
N GLN A 73 -2.12 25.59 38.84
CA GLN A 73 -2.61 24.34 38.25
C GLN A 73 -3.73 24.61 37.25
N SER A 74 -3.71 23.91 36.11
CA SER A 74 -4.79 24.02 35.13
C SER A 74 -6.07 23.36 35.64
N VAL A 75 -7.20 24.08 35.56
CA VAL A 75 -8.54 23.56 35.90
C VAL A 75 -9.03 22.56 34.85
N LYS A 76 -8.60 22.70 33.59
CA LYS A 76 -9.00 21.84 32.48
C LYS A 76 -7.78 21.50 31.64
N TYR A 77 -7.45 20.21 31.57
CA TYR A 77 -6.41 19.68 30.72
C TYR A 77 -7.01 18.67 29.72
N ILE A 78 -6.27 18.41 28.64
CA ILE A 78 -6.61 17.43 27.62
C ILE A 78 -5.35 16.58 27.39
N ASP A 79 -5.46 15.28 27.60
CA ASP A 79 -4.38 14.35 27.31
C ASP A 79 -4.39 13.98 25.82
N LEU A 80 -3.26 14.20 25.15
CA LEU A 80 -3.05 13.77 23.77
C LEU A 80 -2.38 12.39 23.79
N ILE A 81 -3.14 11.36 23.44
CA ILE A 81 -2.66 9.97 23.34
C ILE A 81 -2.45 9.64 21.86
N SER A 82 -1.32 9.00 21.53
CA SER A 82 -1.09 8.49 20.18
C SER A 82 -2.05 7.34 19.87
N GLY A 83 -2.81 7.46 18.78
CA GLY A 83 -3.67 6.39 18.26
C GLY A 83 -2.98 5.44 17.28
N VAL A 84 -1.69 5.63 17.02
CA VAL A 84 -0.92 4.80 16.09
C VAL A 84 -0.42 3.55 16.81
N GLU A 85 -0.72 2.38 16.26
CA GLU A 85 -0.27 1.10 16.81
C GLU A 85 1.26 0.94 16.71
N GLY A 86 1.87 0.42 17.77
CA GLY A 86 3.32 0.15 17.85
C GLY A 86 4.13 1.19 18.62
N MET A 87 5.41 0.86 18.85
CA MET A 87 6.37 1.78 19.47
C MET A 87 6.94 2.71 18.39
N ASN A 88 6.32 3.87 18.20
CA ASN A 88 6.79 4.87 17.25
C ASN A 88 7.53 6.00 17.99
N THR A 89 8.67 6.42 17.44
CA THR A 89 9.46 7.52 18.01
C THR A 89 8.84 8.86 17.67
N ILE A 90 8.84 9.79 18.62
CA ILE A 90 8.46 11.19 18.37
C ILE A 90 9.61 11.87 17.63
N ARG A 91 9.35 12.30 16.40
CA ARG A 91 10.31 12.97 15.52
C ARG A 91 10.52 14.42 15.90
N SER A 92 9.43 15.11 16.23
CA SER A 92 9.45 16.52 16.64
C SER A 92 8.32 16.77 17.63
N VAL A 93 8.57 17.65 18.59
CA VAL A 93 7.59 18.12 19.55
C VAL A 93 7.75 19.62 19.70
N VAL A 94 6.63 20.35 19.84
CA VAL A 94 6.64 21.79 20.05
C VAL A 94 7.21 22.10 21.45
N PRO A 95 8.03 23.15 21.62
CA PRO A 95 8.58 23.53 22.92
C PRO A 95 7.52 23.80 23.98
N GLU A 96 7.82 23.46 25.23
CA GLU A 96 6.95 23.70 26.38
C GLU A 96 6.62 25.18 26.54
N GLY A 97 5.38 25.49 26.96
CA GLY A 97 4.90 26.86 27.12
C GLY A 97 4.44 27.55 25.83
N THR A 98 4.47 26.86 24.69
CA THR A 98 3.96 27.40 23.42
C THR A 98 2.43 27.39 23.37
N PHE A 99 1.82 28.52 22.99
CA PHE A 99 0.39 28.61 22.73
C PHE A 99 0.04 27.93 21.40
N VAL A 100 -0.72 26.84 21.45
CA VAL A 100 -1.20 26.12 20.26
C VAL A 100 -2.71 26.28 20.09
N LYS A 101 -3.18 26.32 18.85
CA LYS A 101 -4.60 26.32 18.49
C LYS A 101 -5.06 24.92 18.12
N LYS A 102 -6.39 24.72 18.11
CA LYS A 102 -6.99 23.46 17.66
C LYS A 102 -6.63 23.21 16.18
N GLY A 103 -5.93 22.11 15.92
CA GLY A 103 -5.47 21.71 14.58
C GLY A 103 -3.97 21.90 14.36
N ASP A 104 -3.26 22.55 15.28
CA ASP A 104 -1.82 22.70 15.19
C ASP A 104 -1.11 21.36 15.51
N VAL A 105 -0.04 21.08 14.78
CA VAL A 105 0.76 19.85 14.99
C VAL A 105 1.61 20.03 16.23
N VAL A 106 1.23 19.36 17.32
CA VAL A 106 1.94 19.41 18.61
C VAL A 106 3.12 18.43 18.65
N ALA A 107 2.99 17.29 17.99
CA ALA A 107 4.05 16.29 17.86
C ALA A 107 3.94 15.54 16.51
N GLU A 108 5.08 15.31 15.86
CA GLU A 108 5.18 14.46 14.67
C GLU A 108 5.76 13.10 15.08
N ILE A 109 5.09 12.02 14.69
CA ILE A 109 5.53 10.65 14.95
C ILE A 109 6.24 10.10 13.70
N ASP A 110 7.34 9.39 13.87
CA ASP A 110 7.99 8.72 12.74
C ASP A 110 7.07 7.66 12.14
N SER A 111 6.72 7.85 10.86
CA SER A 111 5.83 6.98 10.08
C SER A 111 6.57 6.14 9.05
N SER A 112 7.91 6.13 9.08
CA SER A 112 8.74 5.45 8.08
C SER A 112 8.42 3.97 7.96
N GLU A 113 8.25 3.25 9.08
CA GLU A 113 7.88 1.82 9.07
C GLU A 113 6.47 1.57 8.52
N ILE A 114 5.51 2.43 8.87
CA ILE A 114 4.14 2.31 8.39
C ILE A 114 4.09 2.54 6.88
N LYS A 115 4.81 3.55 6.38
CA LYS A 115 4.95 3.81 4.95
C LYS A 115 5.60 2.62 4.23
N ARG A 116 6.65 2.01 4.81
CA ARG A 116 7.25 0.78 4.26
C ARG A 116 6.23 -0.36 4.17
N LYS A 117 5.47 -0.61 5.24
CA LYS A 117 4.42 -1.65 5.24
C LYS A 117 3.34 -1.39 4.20
N VAL A 118 2.88 -0.14 4.06
CA VAL A 118 1.91 0.25 3.03
C VAL A 118 2.49 0.04 1.63
N GLN A 119 3.73 0.45 1.38
CA GLN A 119 4.37 0.24 0.08
C GLN A 119 4.55 -1.25 -0.24
N ALA A 120 4.93 -2.08 0.74
CA ALA A 120 5.03 -3.52 0.58
C ALA A 120 3.66 -4.14 0.25
N ALA A 121 2.61 -3.78 1.00
CA ALA A 121 1.25 -4.24 0.73
C ALA A 121 0.73 -3.81 -0.64
N LEU A 122 1.01 -2.57 -1.07
CA LEU A 122 0.67 -2.08 -2.41
C LEU A 122 1.41 -2.84 -3.51
N LEU A 123 2.69 -3.19 -3.28
CA LEU A 123 3.46 -4.01 -4.20
C LEU A 123 2.86 -5.42 -4.31
N ASP A 124 2.47 -6.02 -3.19
CA ASP A 124 1.86 -7.35 -3.15
C ASP A 124 0.50 -7.37 -3.88
N VAL A 125 -0.34 -6.35 -3.66
CA VAL A 125 -1.60 -6.19 -4.41
C VAL A 125 -1.33 -6.07 -5.90
N LYS A 126 -0.39 -5.21 -6.31
CA LYS A 126 -0.04 -5.02 -7.72
C LYS A 126 0.52 -6.30 -8.36
N LYS A 127 1.30 -7.08 -7.60
CA LYS A 127 1.78 -8.39 -8.04
C LYS A 127 0.62 -9.36 -8.24
N ALA A 128 -0.28 -9.46 -7.28
CA ALA A 128 -1.48 -10.31 -7.38
C ALA A 128 -2.38 -9.91 -8.56
N GLU A 129 -2.55 -8.62 -8.84
CA GLU A 129 -3.29 -8.12 -10.00
C GLU A 129 -2.64 -8.51 -11.33
N ASN A 130 -1.31 -8.41 -11.42
CA ASN A 130 -0.56 -8.83 -12.59
C ASN A 130 -0.66 -10.34 -12.79
N ASP A 131 -0.48 -11.13 -11.73
CA ASP A 131 -0.57 -12.59 -11.76
C ASP A 131 -1.99 -13.03 -12.18
N PHE A 132 -3.04 -12.39 -11.64
CA PHE A 132 -4.42 -12.63 -12.05
C PHE A 132 -4.65 -12.31 -13.53
N THR A 133 -4.14 -11.18 -14.00
CA THR A 133 -4.28 -10.77 -15.41
C THR A 133 -3.56 -11.74 -16.33
N ALA A 134 -2.33 -12.16 -15.98
CA ALA A 134 -1.57 -13.14 -16.72
C ALA A 134 -2.28 -14.51 -16.75
N ALA A 135 -2.79 -14.99 -15.61
CA ALA A 135 -3.55 -16.24 -15.54
C ALA A 135 -4.83 -16.19 -16.39
N LYS A 136 -5.53 -15.04 -16.39
CA LYS A 136 -6.72 -14.83 -17.23
C LYS A 136 -6.37 -14.85 -18.72
N GLN A 137 -5.29 -14.19 -19.12
CA GLN A 137 -4.81 -14.22 -20.51
C GLN A 137 -4.39 -15.63 -20.92
N GLN A 138 -3.65 -16.34 -20.06
CA GLN A 138 -3.22 -17.71 -20.32
C GLN A 138 -4.42 -18.66 -20.49
N ARG A 139 -5.46 -18.50 -19.68
CA ARG A 139 -6.72 -19.25 -19.84
C ARG A 139 -7.35 -18.98 -21.20
N ASN A 140 -7.48 -17.71 -21.60
CA ASN A 140 -8.08 -17.35 -22.89
C ASN A 140 -7.28 -17.91 -24.08
N ILE A 141 -5.94 -17.87 -24.00
CA ILE A 141 -5.06 -18.47 -25.00
C ILE A 141 -5.29 -19.98 -25.07
N GLN A 142 -5.38 -20.65 -23.90
CA GLN A 142 -5.62 -22.09 -23.85
C GLN A 142 -7.00 -22.47 -24.41
N GLU A 143 -8.05 -21.69 -24.11
CA GLU A 143 -9.38 -21.89 -24.68
C GLU A 143 -9.36 -21.73 -26.21
N SER A 144 -8.73 -20.66 -26.72
CA SER A 144 -8.58 -20.47 -28.16
C SER A 144 -7.78 -21.59 -28.83
N LYS A 145 -6.72 -22.07 -28.17
CA LYS A 145 -5.90 -23.17 -28.67
C LYS A 145 -6.71 -24.48 -28.69
N ASN A 146 -7.44 -24.80 -27.63
CA ASN A 146 -8.29 -25.98 -27.57
C ASN A 146 -9.34 -25.99 -28.69
N THR A 147 -9.95 -24.83 -28.98
CA THR A 147 -10.89 -24.70 -30.10
C THR A 147 -10.21 -24.93 -31.44
N ALA A 148 -9.05 -24.31 -31.68
CA ALA A 148 -8.30 -24.50 -32.92
C ALA A 148 -7.83 -25.95 -33.10
N ASP A 149 -7.32 -26.58 -32.04
CA ASP A 149 -6.89 -27.98 -32.04
C ASP A 149 -8.06 -28.93 -32.31
N LEU A 150 -9.24 -28.65 -31.74
CA LEU A 150 -10.48 -29.41 -31.98
C LEU A 150 -10.97 -29.26 -33.42
N GLU A 151 -10.95 -28.05 -33.97
CA GLU A 151 -11.29 -27.80 -35.37
C GLU A 151 -10.32 -28.52 -36.32
N ALA A 152 -9.02 -28.46 -36.04
CA ALA A 152 -8.00 -29.16 -36.81
C ALA A 152 -8.21 -30.68 -36.78
N ALA A 153 -8.43 -31.27 -35.59
CA ALA A 153 -8.73 -32.69 -35.43
C ALA A 153 -10.01 -33.10 -36.16
N ASN A 154 -11.06 -32.27 -36.15
CA ASN A 154 -12.29 -32.53 -36.91
C ASN A 154 -12.05 -32.50 -38.42
N VAL A 155 -11.23 -31.58 -38.92
CA VAL A 155 -10.85 -31.53 -40.34
C VAL A 155 -10.04 -32.76 -40.72
N GLU A 156 -9.07 -33.16 -39.90
CA GLU A 156 -8.26 -34.36 -40.13
C GLU A 156 -9.12 -35.64 -40.15
N LEU A 157 -10.02 -35.80 -39.18
CA LEU A 157 -10.97 -36.91 -39.14
C LEU A 157 -11.87 -36.93 -40.38
N ARG A 158 -12.34 -35.76 -40.83
CA ARG A 158 -13.15 -35.65 -42.05
C ARG A 158 -12.36 -36.04 -43.28
N LEU A 159 -11.10 -35.62 -43.40
CA LEU A 159 -10.22 -36.00 -44.50
C LEU A 159 -9.94 -37.50 -44.48
N ALA A 160 -9.63 -38.08 -43.32
CA ALA A 160 -9.42 -39.53 -43.17
C ALA A 160 -10.66 -40.35 -43.58
N LYS A 161 -11.87 -39.87 -43.22
CA LYS A 161 -13.13 -40.49 -43.67
C LYS A 161 -13.33 -40.40 -45.18
N ILE A 162 -12.98 -39.26 -45.78
CA ILE A 162 -13.04 -39.08 -47.24
C ILE A 162 -12.04 -40.03 -47.91
N ASP A 163 -10.82 -40.13 -47.40
CA ASP A 163 -9.78 -41.02 -47.95
C ASP A 163 -10.19 -42.50 -47.87
N LEU A 164 -10.78 -42.93 -46.75
CA LEU A 164 -11.32 -44.29 -46.62
C LEU A 164 -12.44 -44.53 -47.64
N LYS A 165 -13.35 -43.55 -47.80
CA LYS A 165 -14.43 -43.64 -48.76
C LYS A 165 -13.94 -43.65 -50.20
N SER A 166 -13.00 -42.77 -50.56
CA SER A 166 -12.44 -42.70 -51.92
C SER A 166 -11.66 -43.96 -52.27
N TYR A 167 -11.00 -44.58 -51.28
CA TYR A 167 -10.36 -45.86 -51.44
C TYR A 167 -11.37 -46.97 -51.76
N ASN A 168 -12.38 -47.13 -50.90
CA ASN A 168 -13.37 -48.22 -51.00
C ASN A 168 -14.30 -48.07 -52.22
N GLU A 169 -14.74 -46.86 -52.54
CA GLU A 169 -15.71 -46.62 -53.62
C GLU A 169 -15.06 -46.26 -54.96
N GLY A 170 -13.80 -45.83 -54.96
CA GLY A 170 -13.12 -45.32 -56.15
C GLY A 170 -11.88 -46.13 -56.53
N GLU A 171 -10.81 -45.95 -55.75
CA GLU A 171 -9.48 -46.48 -56.11
C GLU A 171 -9.44 -48.01 -56.17
N TYR A 172 -9.97 -48.70 -55.17
CA TYR A 172 -9.94 -50.15 -55.12
C TYR A 172 -10.78 -50.79 -56.23
N PRO A 173 -12.06 -50.42 -56.45
CA PRO A 173 -12.84 -50.94 -57.57
C PRO A 173 -12.19 -50.68 -58.93
N GLN A 174 -11.54 -49.53 -59.11
CA GLN A 174 -10.82 -49.21 -60.34
C GLN A 174 -9.60 -50.14 -60.53
N LYS A 175 -8.75 -50.29 -59.51
CA LYS A 175 -7.59 -51.19 -59.54
C LYS A 175 -8.01 -52.65 -59.76
N LEU A 176 -9.09 -53.09 -59.11
CA LEU A 176 -9.64 -54.43 -59.25
C LEU A 176 -10.12 -54.68 -60.68
N ALA A 177 -10.89 -53.75 -61.25
CA ALA A 177 -11.38 -53.85 -62.62
C ALA A 177 -10.23 -53.86 -63.63
N GLU A 178 -9.18 -53.06 -63.42
CA GLU A 178 -7.98 -53.06 -64.25
C GLU A 178 -7.24 -54.40 -64.18
N ALA A 179 -6.96 -54.91 -62.97
CA ALA A 179 -6.29 -56.18 -62.77
C ALA A 179 -7.07 -57.36 -63.39
N GLN A 180 -8.40 -57.37 -63.24
CA GLN A 180 -9.28 -58.35 -63.88
C GLN A 180 -9.23 -58.27 -65.41
N ARG A 181 -9.24 -57.06 -66.00
CA ARG A 181 -9.11 -56.88 -67.45
C ARG A 181 -7.76 -57.39 -67.95
N THR A 182 -6.67 -57.10 -67.24
CA THR A 182 -5.34 -57.58 -67.59
C THR A 182 -5.26 -59.11 -67.53
N LEU A 183 -5.85 -59.72 -66.49
CA LEU A 183 -5.94 -61.17 -66.37
C LEU A 183 -6.73 -61.80 -67.52
N GLU A 184 -7.89 -61.25 -67.87
CA GLU A 184 -8.71 -61.74 -68.98
C GLU A 184 -7.97 -61.60 -70.32
N MET A 185 -7.24 -60.51 -70.55
CA MET A 185 -6.40 -60.36 -71.74
C MET A 185 -5.27 -61.40 -71.81
N ALA A 186 -4.59 -61.67 -70.68
CA ALA A 186 -3.56 -62.70 -70.60
C ALA A 186 -4.15 -64.10 -70.86
N LYS A 187 -5.33 -64.38 -70.32
CA LYS A 187 -6.08 -65.63 -70.56
C LYS A 187 -6.48 -65.81 -72.01
N ILE A 188 -6.99 -64.76 -72.66
CA ILE A 188 -7.30 -64.78 -74.11
C ILE A 188 -6.03 -65.06 -74.92
N THR A 189 -4.91 -64.44 -74.53
CA THR A 189 -3.61 -64.63 -75.20
C THR A 189 -3.10 -66.06 -75.04
N LEU A 190 -3.15 -66.61 -73.84
CA LEU A 190 -2.83 -68.02 -73.58
C LEU A 190 -3.68 -68.94 -74.45
N ARG A 191 -5.01 -68.76 -74.46
CA ARG A 191 -5.93 -69.57 -75.27
C ARG A 191 -5.60 -69.51 -76.75
N LYS A 192 -5.22 -68.32 -77.26
CA LYS A 192 -4.78 -68.14 -78.64
C LYS A 192 -3.50 -68.93 -78.93
N GLN A 193 -2.51 -68.89 -78.03
CA GLN A 193 -1.27 -69.65 -78.22
C GLN A 193 -1.46 -71.17 -78.08
N GLU A 194 -2.37 -71.62 -77.21
CA GLU A 194 -2.78 -73.03 -77.14
C GLU A 194 -3.41 -73.51 -78.45
N GLN A 195 -4.30 -72.70 -79.03
CA GLN A 195 -4.90 -73.00 -80.34
C GLN A 195 -3.85 -73.03 -81.45
N ASN A 196 -2.92 -72.06 -81.48
CA ASN A 196 -1.82 -72.03 -82.43
C ASN A 196 -0.93 -73.28 -82.29
N LEU A 197 -0.55 -73.65 -81.07
CA LEU A 197 0.23 -74.86 -80.81
C LEU A 197 -0.50 -76.12 -81.30
N ALA A 198 -1.81 -76.24 -81.04
CA ALA A 198 -2.61 -77.35 -81.52
C ALA A 198 -2.66 -77.38 -83.07
N GLN A 199 -2.78 -76.24 -83.73
CA GLN A 199 -2.76 -76.15 -85.19
C GLN A 199 -1.38 -76.54 -85.76
N THR A 200 -0.29 -75.98 -85.21
CA THR A 200 1.08 -76.30 -85.63
C THR A 200 1.39 -77.78 -85.43
N ARG A 201 0.91 -78.39 -84.34
CA ARG A 201 1.03 -79.84 -84.11
C ARG A 201 0.36 -80.65 -85.21
N ASN A 202 -0.88 -80.32 -85.58
CA ASN A 202 -1.59 -80.99 -86.68
C ASN A 202 -0.90 -80.82 -88.05
N LEU A 203 -0.26 -79.66 -88.29
CA LEU A 203 0.50 -79.43 -89.52
C LEU A 203 1.82 -80.20 -89.55
N LEU A 204 2.47 -80.37 -88.41
CA LEU A 204 3.70 -81.15 -88.26
C LEU A 204 3.43 -82.63 -88.56
N ASP A 205 2.34 -83.17 -88.01
CA ASP A 205 1.92 -84.56 -88.25
C ASP A 205 1.64 -84.84 -89.74
N ARG A 206 1.32 -83.80 -90.52
CA ARG A 206 1.11 -83.86 -91.97
C ARG A 206 2.36 -83.48 -92.78
N GLY A 207 3.47 -83.12 -92.12
CA GLY A 207 4.74 -82.76 -92.75
C GLY A 207 4.82 -81.35 -93.35
N TYR A 208 3.91 -80.43 -93.00
CA TYR A 208 3.85 -79.08 -93.57
C TYR A 208 4.67 -78.02 -92.80
N VAL A 209 5.13 -78.32 -91.58
CA VAL A 209 5.95 -77.43 -90.75
C VAL A 209 7.13 -78.20 -90.16
N THR A 210 8.14 -77.50 -89.65
CA THR A 210 9.36 -78.12 -89.11
C THR A 210 9.29 -78.33 -87.60
N SER A 211 10.21 -79.14 -87.05
CA SER A 211 10.35 -79.30 -85.59
C SER A 211 10.66 -77.97 -84.89
N THR A 212 11.42 -77.08 -85.53
CA THR A 212 11.74 -75.75 -85.01
C THR A 212 10.50 -74.88 -84.86
N ASP A 213 9.54 -74.98 -85.78
CA ASP A 213 8.27 -74.23 -85.71
C ASP A 213 7.40 -74.72 -84.54
N MET A 214 7.40 -76.03 -84.27
CA MET A 214 6.72 -76.62 -83.12
C MET A 214 7.35 -76.16 -81.80
N GLU A 215 8.68 -76.19 -81.70
CA GLU A 215 9.40 -75.76 -80.51
C GLU A 215 9.16 -74.27 -80.22
N LYS A 216 9.12 -73.43 -81.26
CA LYS A 216 8.73 -72.02 -81.14
C LYS A 216 7.29 -71.86 -80.62
N ALA A 217 6.31 -72.57 -81.19
CA ALA A 217 4.93 -72.51 -80.72
C ALA A 217 4.78 -73.01 -79.26
N GLN A 218 5.57 -74.00 -78.87
CA GLN A 218 5.62 -74.51 -77.50
C GLN A 218 6.18 -73.43 -76.55
N LEU A 219 7.27 -72.76 -76.93
CA LEU A 219 7.84 -71.65 -76.17
C LEU A 219 6.85 -70.49 -76.03
N ASP A 220 6.17 -70.10 -77.12
CA ASP A 220 5.15 -69.04 -77.12
C ASP A 220 3.96 -69.38 -76.20
N ARG A 221 3.56 -70.66 -76.13
CA ARG A 221 2.53 -71.11 -75.17
C ARG A 221 3.04 -71.02 -73.73
N VAL A 222 4.27 -71.44 -73.45
CA VAL A 222 4.84 -71.40 -72.10
C VAL A 222 5.02 -69.96 -71.62
N THR A 223 5.46 -69.05 -72.49
CA THR A 223 5.58 -67.63 -72.12
C THR A 223 4.21 -67.01 -71.82
N ALA A 224 3.18 -67.31 -72.63
CA ALA A 224 1.82 -66.86 -72.36
C ALA A 224 1.22 -67.47 -71.07
N GLN A 225 1.55 -68.73 -70.77
CA GLN A 225 1.15 -69.40 -69.52
C GLN A 225 1.76 -68.70 -68.30
N ASN A 226 3.07 -68.44 -68.33
CA ASN A 226 3.77 -67.76 -67.25
C ASN A 226 3.22 -66.35 -67.03
N ASP A 227 2.86 -65.63 -68.11
CA ASP A 227 2.23 -64.32 -68.00
C ASP A 227 0.83 -64.41 -67.37
N PHE A 228 0.00 -65.36 -67.77
CA PHE A 228 -1.30 -65.60 -67.16
C PHE A 228 -1.20 -65.93 -65.66
N GLU A 229 -0.27 -66.80 -65.25
CA GLU A 229 -0.01 -67.14 -63.85
C GLU A 229 0.49 -65.93 -63.04
N LYS A 230 1.35 -65.11 -63.65
CA LYS A 230 1.80 -63.86 -63.06
C LYS A 230 0.63 -62.91 -62.82
N LYS A 231 -0.23 -62.67 -63.82
CA LYS A 231 -1.43 -61.81 -63.68
C LYS A 231 -2.44 -62.35 -62.68
N THR A 232 -2.57 -63.67 -62.59
CA THR A 232 -3.40 -64.33 -61.57
C THR A 232 -2.86 -64.05 -60.17
N THR A 233 -1.53 -64.17 -60.00
CA THR A 233 -0.88 -63.89 -58.72
C THR A 233 -0.96 -62.41 -58.35
N GLU A 234 -0.77 -61.50 -59.31
CA GLU A 234 -0.94 -60.05 -59.11
C GLU A 234 -2.36 -59.71 -58.61
N LEU A 235 -3.40 -60.30 -59.23
CA LEU A 235 -4.78 -60.12 -58.79
C LEU A 235 -4.99 -60.61 -57.36
N ARG A 236 -4.47 -61.81 -57.03
CA ARG A 236 -4.58 -62.38 -55.68
C ARG A 236 -3.86 -61.54 -54.63
N VAL A 237 -2.68 -61.01 -54.94
CA VAL A 237 -1.95 -60.12 -54.02
C VAL A 237 -2.76 -58.84 -53.78
N LEU A 238 -3.39 -58.29 -54.83
CA LEU A 238 -4.24 -57.12 -54.71
C LEU A 238 -5.47 -57.37 -53.83
N THR A 239 -6.16 -58.49 -54.01
CA THR A 239 -7.41 -58.81 -53.27
C THR A 239 -7.15 -59.21 -51.83
N ASP A 240 -6.18 -60.11 -51.60
CA ASP A 240 -6.04 -60.78 -50.32
C ASP A 240 -5.10 -60.04 -49.36
N TYR A 241 -4.19 -59.21 -49.88
CA TYR A 241 -3.16 -58.55 -49.06
C TYR A 241 -3.20 -57.03 -49.17
N THR A 242 -3.13 -56.49 -50.39
CA THR A 242 -3.04 -55.05 -50.58
C THR A 242 -4.32 -54.35 -50.12
N HIS A 243 -5.49 -54.89 -50.46
CA HIS A 243 -6.77 -54.35 -50.03
C HIS A 243 -6.91 -54.35 -48.51
N GLU A 244 -6.74 -55.52 -47.87
CA GLU A 244 -6.90 -55.64 -46.41
C GLU A 244 -5.95 -54.72 -45.66
N LYS A 245 -4.69 -54.62 -46.10
CA LYS A 245 -3.70 -53.74 -45.49
C LYS A 245 -4.07 -52.26 -45.66
N GLU A 246 -4.36 -51.82 -46.88
CA GLU A 246 -4.65 -50.41 -47.15
C GLU A 246 -5.97 -49.97 -46.52
N GLU A 247 -6.99 -50.84 -46.50
CA GLU A 247 -8.24 -50.58 -45.81
C GLU A 247 -8.03 -50.46 -44.30
N ALA A 248 -7.31 -51.40 -43.67
CA ALA A 248 -6.99 -51.33 -42.25
C ALA A 248 -6.19 -50.06 -41.89
N ASP A 249 -5.18 -49.70 -42.71
CA ASP A 249 -4.39 -48.49 -42.53
C ASP A 249 -5.26 -47.22 -42.61
N LYS A 250 -6.25 -47.20 -43.51
CA LYS A 250 -7.19 -46.07 -43.65
C LYS A 250 -8.24 -46.04 -42.54
N GLN A 251 -8.75 -47.19 -42.12
CA GLN A 251 -9.67 -47.31 -40.98
C GLN A 251 -8.99 -46.87 -39.67
N ASN A 252 -7.72 -47.22 -39.46
CA ASN A 252 -6.96 -46.80 -38.28
C ASN A 252 -6.72 -45.27 -38.23
N LYS A 253 -6.72 -44.58 -39.38
CA LYS A 253 -6.66 -43.11 -39.42
C LYS A 253 -7.99 -42.44 -39.08
N VAL A 254 -9.08 -43.18 -39.13
CA VAL A 254 -10.43 -42.70 -38.80
C VAL A 254 -10.80 -42.99 -37.34
N ALA A 255 -10.24 -44.06 -36.77
CA ALA A 255 -10.42 -44.47 -35.38
C ALA A 255 -9.66 -43.54 -34.42
#